data_AF-A0A2M8P870-F1
#
_entry.id   AF-A0A2M8P870-F1
#
_cell.length_a   1.000
_cell.length_b   1.000
_cell.length_c   1.000
_cell.angle_alpha   90.00
_cell.angle_beta   90.00
_cell.angle_gamma   90.00
#
_symmetry.space_group_name_H-M   'P 1'
#
loop_
_entity.id
_entity.type
_entity.pdbx_description
1 polymer ?
#
loop_
_entity_poly.entity_id
_entity_poly.type
_entity_poly.pdbx_seq_one_letter_code
_entity_poly.pdbx_strand_id
1 'polypeptide(L)'
;EPQAESADIFESALAFYQTYTIVKAVFIVDREGTIVAATDSALREQRSEQPYVQRALAGDIALTAPRPDADSFFATVTLALPLRTQDAVQGALVITFRLDSFDFLLRDTLLIQQGEGTAR
;
A
#
# COMPACT_ATOMS: atom_id res chain seq x y z
N GLU A 1 -9.02 -21.82 8.88
CA GLU A 1 -9.51 -21.47 7.53
C GLU A 1 -8.80 -20.22 7.01
N PRO A 2 -7.55 -20.31 6.50
CA PRO A 2 -6.77 -19.13 6.11
C PRO A 2 -7.10 -18.54 4.71
N GLN A 3 -7.77 -19.30 3.84
CA GLN A 3 -8.13 -18.83 2.49
C GLN A 3 -9.28 -17.80 2.49
N ALA A 4 -10.24 -17.94 3.42
CA ALA A 4 -11.37 -17.01 3.53
C ALA A 4 -10.91 -15.61 3.96
N GLU A 5 -10.03 -15.51 4.96
CA GLU A 5 -9.47 -14.24 5.43
C GLU A 5 -8.64 -13.53 4.34
N SER A 6 -7.90 -14.30 3.53
CA SER A 6 -7.07 -13.75 2.45
C SER A 6 -7.91 -13.16 1.30
N ALA A 7 -9.04 -13.79 0.99
CA ALA A 7 -9.99 -13.27 0.01
C ALA A 7 -10.63 -11.95 0.49
N ASP A 8 -11.05 -11.89 1.76
CA ASP A 8 -11.65 -10.68 2.35
C ASP A 8 -10.69 -9.49 2.40
N ILE A 9 -9.40 -9.74 2.66
CA ILE A 9 -8.36 -8.69 2.66
C ILE A 9 -8.15 -8.15 1.24
N PHE A 10 -8.11 -9.03 0.24
CA PHE A 10 -7.95 -8.58 -1.14
C PHE A 10 -9.16 -7.79 -1.61
N GLU A 11 -10.38 -8.26 -1.34
CA GLU A 11 -11.61 -7.53 -1.70
C GLU A 11 -11.67 -6.17 -1.00
N SER A 12 -11.27 -6.08 0.27
CA SER A 12 -11.18 -4.80 0.98
C SER A 12 -10.13 -3.87 0.38
N ALA A 13 -8.96 -4.39 0.02
CA ALA A 13 -7.89 -3.61 -0.59
C ALA A 13 -8.23 -3.22 -2.05
N LEU A 14 -8.98 -4.05 -2.76
CA LEU A 14 -9.51 -3.77 -4.09
C LEU A 14 -10.58 -2.68 -4.03
N ALA A 15 -11.51 -2.75 -3.06
CA ALA A 15 -12.48 -1.70 -2.81
C ALA A 15 -11.80 -0.37 -2.47
N PHE A 16 -10.74 -0.41 -1.65
CA PHE A 16 -9.92 0.76 -1.35
C PHE A 16 -9.25 1.33 -2.61
N TYR A 17 -8.63 0.48 -3.44
CA TYR A 17 -8.06 0.87 -4.74
C TYR A 17 -9.09 1.52 -5.67
N GLN A 18 -10.30 0.95 -5.75
CA GLN A 18 -11.38 1.48 -6.60
C GLN A 18 -11.99 2.78 -6.06
N THR A 19 -11.97 2.98 -4.74
CA THR A 19 -12.53 4.16 -4.08
C THR A 19 -11.60 5.38 -4.18
N TYR A 20 -10.30 5.15 -4.01
CA TYR A 20 -9.33 6.23 -3.83
C TYR A 20 -8.42 6.36 -5.05
N THR A 21 -8.60 7.43 -5.82
CA THR A 21 -7.79 7.74 -7.01
C THR A 21 -6.30 7.91 -6.70
N ILE A 22 -5.93 8.16 -5.45
CA ILE A 22 -4.55 8.25 -4.99
C ILE A 22 -3.84 6.88 -5.03
N VAL A 23 -4.58 5.77 -5.00
CA VAL A 23 -4.03 4.42 -5.03
C VAL A 23 -3.77 4.01 -6.48
N LYS A 24 -2.51 3.80 -6.84
CA LYS A 24 -2.10 3.39 -8.18
C LYS A 24 -2.15 1.88 -8.38
N ALA A 25 -1.77 1.10 -7.37
CA ALA A 25 -1.69 -0.34 -7.49
C ALA A 25 -1.85 -1.02 -6.12
N VAL A 26 -2.44 -2.20 -6.12
CA VAL A 26 -2.54 -3.08 -4.95
C VAL A 26 -2.20 -4.50 -5.35
N PHE A 27 -1.38 -5.17 -4.53
CA PHE A 27 -1.14 -6.61 -4.66
C PHE A 27 -0.84 -7.27 -3.32
N ILE A 28 -1.07 -8.57 -3.24
CA ILE A 28 -0.78 -9.43 -2.10
C ILE A 28 0.32 -10.40 -2.49
N VAL A 29 1.30 -10.51 -1.61
CA VAL A 29 2.40 -11.46 -1.69
C VAL A 29 2.19 -12.51 -0.60
N ASP A 30 2.36 -13.79 -0.93
CA ASP A 30 2.38 -14.86 0.07
C ASP A 30 3.70 -14.89 0.86
N ARG A 31 3.79 -15.82 1.81
CA ARG A 31 4.99 -16.02 2.64
C ARG A 31 6.25 -16.38 1.82
N GLU A 32 6.10 -16.97 0.65
CA GLU A 32 7.21 -17.40 -0.20
C GLU A 32 7.72 -16.30 -1.14
N GLY A 33 7.04 -15.15 -1.14
CA GLY A 33 7.35 -14.01 -1.97
C GLY A 33 6.59 -13.99 -3.30
N THR A 34 5.63 -14.88 -3.51
CA THR A 34 4.86 -14.96 -4.77
C THR A 34 3.65 -14.03 -4.72
N ILE A 35 3.41 -13.29 -5.80
CA ILE A 35 2.23 -12.44 -5.94
C ILE A 35 1.01 -13.31 -6.22
N VAL A 36 0.13 -13.45 -5.23
CA VAL A 36 -1.07 -14.31 -5.30
C VAL A 36 -2.33 -13.55 -5.71
N ALA A 37 -2.34 -12.23 -5.51
CA ALA A 37 -3.41 -11.35 -5.97
C ALA A 37 -2.86 -9.99 -6.35
N ALA A 38 -3.41 -9.38 -7.39
CA ALA A 38 -2.98 -8.07 -7.86
C ALA A 38 -4.09 -7.41 -8.67
N THR A 39 -4.15 -6.08 -8.65
CA THR A 39 -4.99 -5.25 -9.52
C THR A 39 -4.56 -5.37 -10.98
N ASP A 40 -3.26 -5.51 -11.23
CA ASP A 40 -2.70 -5.88 -12.54
C ASP A 40 -2.50 -7.40 -12.59
N SER A 41 -3.28 -8.08 -13.44
CA SER A 41 -3.22 -9.54 -13.58
C SER A 41 -1.89 -10.02 -14.16
N ALA A 42 -1.14 -9.19 -14.89
CA ALA A 42 0.16 -9.56 -15.44
C ALA A 42 1.21 -9.82 -14.35
N LEU A 43 1.02 -9.26 -13.14
CA LEU A 43 1.92 -9.43 -12.00
C LEU A 43 1.68 -10.72 -11.21
N ARG A 44 0.55 -11.42 -11.42
CA ARG A 44 0.25 -12.65 -10.67
C ARG A 44 1.26 -13.75 -10.98
N GLU A 45 1.53 -14.59 -9.99
CA GLU A 45 2.50 -15.70 -10.03
C GLU A 45 3.97 -15.26 -10.19
N GLN A 46 4.24 -13.95 -10.29
CA GLN A 46 5.59 -13.42 -10.23
C GLN A 46 6.10 -13.36 -8.79
N ARG A 47 7.42 -13.51 -8.63
CA ARG A 47 8.06 -13.36 -7.33
C ARG A 47 8.44 -11.90 -7.08
N SER A 48 8.10 -11.37 -5.91
CA SER A 48 8.51 -10.04 -5.49
C SER A 48 9.81 -10.08 -4.69
N GLU A 49 10.88 -9.58 -5.29
CA GLU A 49 12.22 -9.51 -4.67
C GLU A 49 12.51 -8.13 -4.06
N GLN A 50 11.49 -7.27 -3.99
CA GLN A 50 11.65 -5.89 -3.54
C GLN A 50 11.97 -5.82 -2.04
N PRO A 51 12.96 -5.02 -1.60
CA PRO A 51 13.37 -4.97 -0.19
C PRO A 51 12.26 -4.59 0.78
N TYR A 52 11.33 -3.71 0.37
CA TYR A 52 10.20 -3.32 1.20
C TYR A 52 9.19 -4.47 1.40
N VAL A 53 9.05 -5.37 0.43
CA VAL A 53 8.23 -6.58 0.58
C VAL A 53 8.91 -7.56 1.53
N GLN A 54 10.22 -7.76 1.39
CA GLN A 54 10.97 -8.66 2.28
C GLN A 54 10.91 -8.20 3.74
N ARG A 55 10.95 -6.90 3.99
CA ARG A 55 10.72 -6.33 5.33
C ARG A 55 9.31 -6.63 5.86
N ALA A 56 8.28 -6.50 5.02
CA ALA A 56 6.91 -6.87 5.39
C ALA A 56 6.76 -8.36 5.67
N LEU A 57 7.41 -9.24 4.90
CA LEU A 57 7.42 -10.68 5.16
C LEU A 57 8.17 -11.04 6.46
N ALA A 58 9.16 -10.24 6.85
CA ALA A 58 9.82 -10.34 8.15
C ALA A 58 8.96 -9.79 9.32
N GLY A 59 7.84 -9.13 9.01
CA GLY A 59 6.88 -8.62 9.99
C GLY A 59 6.91 -7.11 10.21
N ASP A 60 7.73 -6.36 9.48
CA ASP A 60 7.82 -4.90 9.62
C ASP A 60 6.89 -4.16 8.67
N ILE A 61 6.37 -3.01 9.07
CA ILE A 61 5.77 -2.07 8.12
C ILE A 61 6.91 -1.36 7.36
N ALA A 62 6.83 -1.35 6.03
CA ALA A 62 7.83 -0.69 5.17
C ALA A 62 7.18 0.34 4.25
N LEU A 63 7.73 1.54 4.24
CA LEU A 63 7.36 2.62 3.31
C LEU A 63 8.59 2.98 2.47
N THR A 64 8.43 3.06 1.16
CA THR A 64 9.52 3.50 0.27
C THR A 64 9.69 5.02 0.32
N ALA A 65 10.92 5.48 0.10
CA ALA A 65 11.14 6.88 -0.26
C ALA A 65 10.41 7.19 -1.59
N PRO A 66 9.98 8.44 -1.82
CA PRO A 66 9.39 8.86 -3.09
C PRO A 66 10.26 8.47 -4.28
N ARG A 67 9.65 7.85 -5.30
CA ARG A 67 10.33 7.46 -6.55
C ARG A 67 9.57 8.00 -7.76
N PRO A 68 10.28 8.37 -8.84
CA PRO A 68 9.62 8.73 -10.09
C PRO A 68 8.74 7.57 -10.58
N ASP A 69 7.54 7.91 -11.04
CA ASP A 69 6.68 6.95 -11.71
C ASP A 69 7.05 6.86 -13.20
N ALA A 70 7.02 5.66 -13.78
CA ALA A 70 7.34 5.48 -15.21
C ALA A 70 6.19 5.93 -16.11
N ASP A 71 4.95 5.85 -15.62
CA ASP A 71 3.74 6.12 -16.39
C ASP A 71 3.20 7.54 -16.15
N SER A 72 3.81 8.31 -15.25
CA SER A 72 3.37 9.66 -14.93
C SER A 72 4.54 10.58 -14.55
N PHE A 73 4.33 11.89 -14.61
CA PHE A 73 5.31 12.88 -14.18
C PHE A 73 5.44 12.98 -12.65
N PHE A 74 4.65 12.20 -11.91
CA PHE A 74 4.55 12.32 -10.46
C PHE A 74 5.36 11.24 -9.76
N ALA A 75 5.76 11.53 -8.53
CA ALA A 75 6.40 10.53 -7.68
C ALA A 75 5.35 9.62 -7.04
N THR A 76 5.77 8.41 -6.70
CA THR A 76 4.97 7.43 -5.96
C THR A 76 5.68 7.02 -4.67
N VAL A 77 4.89 6.55 -3.71
CA VAL A 77 5.38 5.85 -2.52
C VAL A 77 4.65 4.52 -2.41
N THR A 78 5.35 3.51 -1.91
CA THR A 78 4.81 2.15 -1.76
C THR A 78 4.87 1.75 -0.31
N LEU A 79 3.72 1.38 0.24
CA LEU A 79 3.55 0.84 1.58
C LEU A 79 3.43 -0.68 1.47
N ALA A 80 4.20 -1.41 2.26
CA ALA A 80 4.05 -2.84 2.46
C ALA A 80 3.71 -3.12 3.93
N LEU A 81 2.63 -3.87 4.13
CA LEU A 81 2.07 -4.22 5.42
C LEU A 81 2.15 -5.73 5.62
N PRO A 82 2.67 -6.23 6.76
CA PRO A 82 2.66 -7.65 7.07
C PRO A 82 1.22 -8.14 7.26
N LEU A 83 0.84 -9.20 6.54
CA LEU A 83 -0.41 -9.91 6.79
C LEU A 83 -0.12 -11.00 7.83
N ARG A 84 -0.73 -10.86 9.01
CA ARG A 84 -0.50 -11.76 10.14
C ARG A 84 -1.75 -12.56 10.45
N THR A 85 -1.57 -13.85 10.66
CA THR A 85 -2.47 -14.63 11.51
C THR A 85 -1.85 -14.72 12.91
N GLN A 86 -2.65 -15.01 13.94
CA GLN A 86 -2.33 -14.98 15.37
C GLN A 86 -0.83 -14.82 15.74
N ASP A 87 0.05 -15.77 15.37
CA ASP A 87 1.48 -15.73 15.71
C ASP A 87 2.45 -15.66 14.52
N ALA A 88 1.97 -15.58 13.27
CA ALA A 88 2.81 -15.71 12.10
C ALA A 88 2.43 -14.77 10.94
N VAL A 89 3.46 -14.22 10.29
CA VAL A 89 3.31 -13.52 9.01
C VAL A 89 3.03 -14.57 7.92
N GLN A 90 1.90 -14.40 7.25
CA GLN A 90 1.44 -15.27 6.15
C GLN A 90 1.69 -14.66 4.77
N GLY A 91 2.02 -13.36 4.72
CA GLY A 91 2.22 -12.64 3.48
C GLY A 91 2.38 -11.14 3.72
N ALA A 92 2.24 -10.36 2.66
CA ALA A 92 2.27 -8.90 2.71
C ALA A 92 1.21 -8.30 1.78
N LEU A 93 0.54 -7.26 2.25
CA LEU A 93 -0.29 -6.39 1.42
C LEU A 93 0.57 -5.21 0.98
N VAL A 94 0.62 -4.96 -0.33
CA VAL A 94 1.40 -3.88 -0.92
C VAL A 94 0.47 -2.91 -1.63
N ILE A 95 0.62 -1.62 -1.30
CA ILE A 95 -0.20 -0.53 -1.83
C ILE A 95 0.73 0.56 -2.33
N THR A 96 0.58 0.97 -3.59
CA THR A 96 1.33 2.08 -4.18
C THR A 96 0.42 3.29 -4.31
N PHE A 97 0.90 4.43 -3.83
CA PHE A 97 0.19 5.71 -3.83
C PHE A 97 0.88 6.71 -4.75
N ARG A 98 0.10 7.51 -5.46
CA ARG A 98 0.58 8.68 -6.21
C ARG A 98 0.71 9.88 -5.28
N LEU A 99 1.79 10.64 -5.43
CA LEU A 99 2.03 11.83 -4.60
C LEU A 99 1.35 13.11 -5.12
N ASP A 100 0.86 13.12 -6.36
CA ASP A 100 0.10 14.24 -6.94
C ASP A 100 -1.17 14.59 -6.14
N SER A 101 -1.76 13.58 -5.52
CA SER A 101 -3.00 13.67 -4.78
C SER A 101 -2.79 14.01 -3.30
N PHE A 102 -1.53 14.02 -2.81
CA PHE A 102 -1.21 14.40 -1.43
C PHE A 102 -1.25 15.91 -1.18
N ASP A 103 -1.17 16.74 -2.23
CA ASP A 103 -1.29 18.20 -2.10
C ASP A 103 -2.66 18.62 -1.51
N PHE A 104 -3.70 17.77 -1.68
CA PHE A 104 -5.02 18.00 -1.08
C PHE A 104 -5.05 17.73 0.43
N LEU A 105 -4.44 16.64 0.90
CA LEU A 105 -4.45 16.25 2.32
C LEU A 105 -3.58 17.16 3.21
N LEU A 106 -2.43 17.61 2.69
CA LEU A 106 -1.51 18.47 3.43
C LEU A 106 -2.04 19.90 3.58
N ARG A 107 -2.75 20.43 2.56
CA ARG A 107 -3.35 21.77 2.62
C ARG A 107 -4.45 21.85 3.68
N ASP A 108 -5.32 20.85 3.77
CA ASP A 108 -6.37 20.83 4.80
C ASP A 108 -5.79 20.69 6.21
N THR A 109 -4.72 19.89 6.37
CA THR A 109 -4.06 19.72 7.68
C THR A 109 -3.33 21.00 8.13
N LEU A 110 -2.69 21.72 7.21
CA LEU A 110 -2.00 22.98 7.52
C LEU A 110 -2.97 24.13 7.79
N LEU A 111 -4.12 24.17 7.11
CA LEU A 111 -5.15 25.19 7.38
C LEU A 111 -5.78 25.01 8.77
N ILE A 112 -5.95 23.79 9.25
CA ILE A 112 -6.44 23.52 10.62
C ILE A 112 -5.44 24.05 11.67
N GLN A 113 -4.13 23.85 11.46
CA GLN A 113 -3.12 24.35 12.40
C GLN A 113 -2.92 25.88 12.35
N GLN A 114 -3.21 26.53 11.22
CA GLN A 114 -3.16 28.00 11.14
C GLN A 114 -4.43 28.69 11.68
N GLY A 115 -5.55 27.98 11.78
CA GLY A 115 -6.80 28.50 12.36
C GLY A 115 -6.83 28.58 13.89
N GLU A 116 -6.00 27.80 14.60
CA GLU A 116 -5.93 27.82 16.07
C GLU A 116 -5.00 28.92 16.62
N GLY A 117 -4.34 29.69 15.75
CA GLY A 117 -3.37 30.73 16.14
C GLY A 117 -3.93 32.15 16.34
N THR A 118 -5.20 32.41 16.00
CA THR A 118 -5.78 33.78 16.05
C THR A 118 -7.03 33.85 16.91
N ALA A 119 -6.95 33.31 18.13
CA ALA A 119 -7.87 33.62 19.22
C ALA A 119 -7.09 34.17 20.42
N ARG A 120 -6.64 35.43 20.31
CA ARG A 120 -6.36 36.32 21.45
C ARG A 120 -6.76 37.73 21.09
#